data_AF-A0A523BTF2-F1
#
_entry.id   AF-A0A523BTF2-F1
#
_cell.length_a   1.000
_cell.length_b   1.000
_cell.length_c   1.000
_cell.angle_alpha   90.00
_cell.angle_beta   90.00
_cell.angle_gamma   90.00
#
_symmetry.space_group_name_H-M   'P 1'
#
loop_
_entity.id
_entity.type
_entity.pdbx_description
1 polymer ?
#
loop_
_entity_poly.entity_id
_entity_poly.type
_entity_poly.pdbx_seq_one_letter_code
_entity_poly.pdbx_strand_id
1 'polypeptide(L)'
;MAEALIAGVLRSGRSTAADIRVGEPNPARQSWLSQEYGVAVVADNNEVVAQADTVILAVKPQVWRQAVAPLQGHFRPQQLFISIVTGVPLAQLAELLPVGTPVVRVVPNTPCLIGQGISVLSPGPGVEAVSLERARQIFASVGETIVLAEELLNAATGLSGSGPGYVFLFVEALIDAGVRQGLPRAAARQMAAVTVAGAAGMVATSSRHPAELKDMVTSPGGTTMAGLEVLEKAGVRGAVMEAVAQAVKRAGELGE
;
A
#
# COMPACT_ATOMS: atom_id res chain seq x y z
N MET A 1 -4.11 -7.01 -2.08
CA MET A 1 -4.16 -5.65 -2.65
C MET A 1 -5.22 -5.52 -3.73
N ALA A 2 -5.26 -6.37 -4.76
CA ALA A 2 -6.30 -6.33 -5.80
C ALA A 2 -7.73 -6.21 -5.24
N GLU A 3 -8.08 -7.06 -4.27
CA GLU A 3 -9.38 -7.01 -3.56
C GLU A 3 -9.66 -5.66 -2.90
N ALA A 4 -8.66 -5.02 -2.27
CA ALA A 4 -8.83 -3.71 -1.67
C ALA A 4 -9.24 -2.68 -2.73
N LEU A 5 -8.57 -2.71 -3.89
CA LEU A 5 -8.86 -1.83 -5.02
C LEU A 5 -10.26 -2.10 -5.59
N ILE A 6 -10.62 -3.37 -5.79
CA ILE A 6 -11.97 -3.77 -6.25
C ILE A 6 -13.03 -3.21 -5.29
N ALA A 7 -12.90 -3.49 -3.99
CA ALA A 7 -13.82 -2.99 -2.98
C ALA A 7 -13.88 -1.45 -2.96
N GLY A 8 -12.73 -0.77 -3.12
CA GLY A 8 -12.64 0.69 -3.16
C GLY A 8 -13.34 1.32 -4.35
N VAL A 9 -13.06 0.85 -5.57
CA VAL A 9 -13.64 1.45 -6.79
C VAL A 9 -15.14 1.20 -6.88
N LEU A 10 -15.62 0.04 -6.42
CA LEU A 10 -17.05 -0.27 -6.32
C LEU A 10 -17.74 0.61 -5.28
N ARG A 11 -17.19 0.69 -4.05
CA ARG A 11 -17.76 1.50 -2.97
C ARG A 11 -17.82 2.99 -3.32
N SER A 12 -16.83 3.49 -4.08
CA SER A 12 -16.80 4.89 -4.51
C SER A 12 -17.67 5.19 -5.73
N GLY A 13 -18.31 4.17 -6.33
CA GLY A 13 -19.15 4.33 -7.52
C GLY A 13 -18.38 4.71 -8.79
N ARG A 14 -17.04 4.60 -8.78
CA ARG A 14 -16.19 4.91 -9.94
C ARG A 14 -16.25 3.84 -11.02
N SER A 15 -16.58 2.63 -10.63
CA SER A 15 -16.74 1.48 -11.52
C SER A 15 -17.87 0.61 -10.99
N THR A 16 -18.49 -0.13 -11.90
CA THR A 16 -19.44 -1.19 -11.57
C THR A 16 -18.75 -2.54 -11.63
N ALA A 17 -19.38 -3.58 -11.08
CA ALA A 17 -18.83 -4.93 -11.13
C ALA A 17 -18.67 -5.44 -12.59
N ALA A 18 -19.48 -4.94 -13.52
CA ALA A 18 -19.40 -5.26 -14.94
C ALA A 18 -18.14 -4.68 -15.63
N ASP A 19 -17.57 -3.61 -15.07
CA ASP A 19 -16.36 -2.97 -15.59
C ASP A 19 -15.07 -3.68 -15.13
N ILE A 20 -15.18 -4.61 -14.18
CA ILE A 20 -14.03 -5.24 -13.52
C ILE A 20 -13.97 -6.71 -13.91
N ARG A 21 -12.81 -7.13 -14.41
CA ARG A 21 -12.46 -8.53 -14.63
C ARG A 21 -11.21 -8.86 -13.83
N VAL A 22 -11.19 -10.05 -13.22
CA VAL A 22 -10.10 -10.48 -12.34
C VAL A 22 -9.49 -11.79 -12.82
N GLY A 23 -8.17 -11.78 -13.02
CA GLY A 23 -7.36 -12.99 -13.15
C GLY A 23 -6.85 -13.44 -11.78
N GLU A 24 -7.32 -14.58 -11.29
CA GLU A 24 -6.96 -15.12 -9.97
C GLU A 24 -6.75 -16.64 -10.08
N PRO A 25 -5.55 -17.18 -9.79
CA PRO A 25 -5.28 -18.61 -9.95
C PRO A 25 -5.92 -19.49 -8.86
N ASN A 26 -6.29 -18.96 -7.70
CA ASN A 26 -6.84 -19.75 -6.59
C ASN A 26 -8.38 -19.86 -6.67
N PRO A 27 -8.98 -21.06 -6.88
CA PRO A 27 -10.43 -21.21 -7.05
C PRO A 27 -11.30 -20.74 -5.87
N ALA A 28 -10.80 -20.88 -4.64
CA ALA A 28 -11.52 -20.38 -3.46
C ALA A 28 -11.57 -18.84 -3.46
N ARG A 29 -10.48 -18.20 -3.89
CA ARG A 29 -10.43 -16.73 -4.07
C ARG A 29 -11.29 -16.27 -5.23
N GLN A 30 -11.34 -17.02 -6.34
CA GLN A 30 -12.24 -16.72 -7.46
C GLN A 30 -13.70 -16.69 -6.98
N SER A 31 -14.13 -17.75 -6.27
CA SER A 31 -15.48 -17.86 -5.74
C SER A 31 -15.82 -16.73 -4.78
N TRP A 32 -14.91 -16.40 -3.86
CA TRP A 32 -15.05 -15.29 -2.92
C TRP A 32 -15.23 -13.95 -3.63
N LEU A 33 -14.36 -13.62 -4.58
CA LEU A 33 -14.40 -12.32 -5.27
C LEU A 33 -15.69 -12.14 -6.08
N SER A 34 -16.14 -13.22 -6.75
CA SER A 34 -17.38 -13.22 -7.50
C SER A 34 -18.61 -13.07 -6.58
N GLN A 35 -18.66 -13.78 -5.46
CA GLN A 35 -19.78 -13.73 -4.51
C GLN A 35 -19.86 -12.40 -3.76
N GLU A 36 -18.74 -11.91 -3.26
CA GLU A 36 -18.68 -10.71 -2.41
C GLU A 36 -18.84 -9.42 -3.24
N TYR A 37 -18.23 -9.36 -4.43
CA TYR A 37 -18.15 -8.13 -5.22
C TYR A 37 -18.91 -8.17 -6.54
N GLY A 38 -19.43 -9.33 -6.94
CA GLY A 38 -20.13 -9.51 -8.23
C GLY A 38 -19.23 -9.39 -9.47
N VAL A 39 -17.91 -9.36 -9.29
CA VAL A 39 -16.96 -9.16 -10.39
C VAL A 39 -16.78 -10.43 -11.21
N ALA A 40 -16.54 -10.25 -12.51
CA ALA A 40 -16.23 -11.38 -13.39
C ALA A 40 -14.81 -11.90 -13.09
N VAL A 41 -14.70 -13.18 -12.76
CA VAL A 41 -13.40 -13.85 -12.61
C VAL A 41 -13.16 -14.72 -13.83
N VAL A 42 -12.00 -14.54 -14.45
CA VAL A 42 -11.66 -15.21 -15.71
C VAL A 42 -10.68 -16.35 -15.48
N ALA A 43 -10.75 -17.36 -16.34
CA ALA A 43 -9.76 -18.43 -16.40
C ALA A 43 -8.55 -18.05 -17.28
N ASP A 44 -8.78 -17.21 -18.32
CA ASP A 44 -7.75 -16.73 -19.22
C ASP A 44 -7.52 -15.23 -19.06
N ASN A 45 -6.30 -14.86 -18.67
CA ASN A 45 -5.87 -13.48 -18.52
C ASN A 45 -5.74 -12.76 -19.88
N ASN A 46 -5.58 -13.48 -20.99
CA ASN A 46 -5.48 -12.90 -22.32
C ASN A 46 -6.73 -12.11 -22.70
N GLU A 47 -7.91 -12.66 -22.39
CA GLU A 47 -9.20 -12.00 -22.66
C GLU A 47 -9.36 -10.71 -21.85
N VAL A 48 -8.88 -10.71 -20.60
CA VAL A 48 -8.90 -9.52 -19.74
C VAL A 48 -8.02 -8.43 -20.33
N VAL A 49 -6.77 -8.79 -20.66
CA VAL A 49 -5.83 -7.82 -21.21
C VAL A 49 -6.35 -7.28 -22.54
N ALA A 50 -6.89 -8.10 -23.43
CA ALA A 50 -7.36 -7.62 -24.74
C ALA A 50 -8.53 -6.62 -24.67
N GLN A 51 -9.37 -6.69 -23.63
CA GLN A 51 -10.58 -5.87 -23.51
C GLN A 51 -10.45 -4.70 -22.53
N ALA A 52 -9.51 -4.75 -21.58
CA ALA A 52 -9.39 -3.75 -20.54
C ALA A 52 -8.78 -2.43 -21.06
N ASP A 53 -9.28 -1.28 -20.62
CA ASP A 53 -8.63 0.02 -20.88
C ASP A 53 -7.56 0.35 -19.82
N THR A 54 -7.57 -0.37 -18.70
CA THR A 54 -6.58 -0.28 -17.63
C THR A 54 -6.29 -1.67 -17.09
N VAL A 55 -5.01 -2.05 -17.07
CA VAL A 55 -4.54 -3.34 -16.56
C VAL A 55 -3.75 -3.10 -15.29
N ILE A 56 -4.14 -3.73 -14.19
CA ILE A 56 -3.42 -3.63 -12.91
C ILE A 56 -2.72 -4.96 -12.62
N LEU A 57 -1.40 -4.95 -12.65
CA LEU A 57 -0.57 -6.09 -12.27
C LEU A 57 -0.42 -6.16 -10.75
N ALA A 58 -1.20 -7.04 -10.13
CA ALA A 58 -1.32 -7.20 -8.69
C ALA A 58 -0.79 -8.56 -8.16
N VAL A 59 0.35 -9.00 -8.69
CA VAL A 59 0.97 -10.28 -8.34
C VAL A 59 2.21 -10.09 -7.46
N LYS A 60 2.73 -11.19 -6.90
CA LYS A 60 3.97 -11.15 -6.12
C LYS A 60 5.19 -10.90 -7.03
N PRO A 61 6.26 -10.25 -6.54
CA PRO A 61 7.48 -10.02 -7.32
C PRO A 61 8.11 -11.31 -7.87
N GLN A 62 7.98 -12.44 -7.19
CA GLN A 62 8.62 -13.68 -7.66
C GLN A 62 7.98 -14.26 -8.93
N VAL A 63 6.74 -13.88 -9.25
CA VAL A 63 5.95 -14.50 -10.32
C VAL A 63 5.54 -13.52 -11.42
N TRP A 64 5.97 -12.26 -11.36
CA TRP A 64 5.45 -11.22 -12.25
C TRP A 64 5.78 -11.47 -13.73
N ARG A 65 7.01 -11.91 -14.04
CA ARG A 65 7.39 -12.24 -15.43
C ARG A 65 6.58 -13.41 -15.97
N GLN A 66 6.40 -14.46 -15.17
CA GLN A 66 5.58 -15.61 -15.54
C GLN A 66 4.12 -15.21 -15.78
N ALA A 67 3.60 -14.26 -15.00
CA ALA A 67 2.24 -13.78 -15.15
C ALA A 67 2.03 -12.91 -16.39
N VAL A 68 3.03 -12.12 -16.80
CA VAL A 68 2.92 -11.15 -17.91
C VAL A 68 3.39 -11.72 -19.25
N ALA A 69 4.39 -12.61 -19.28
CA ALA A 69 4.98 -13.12 -20.52
C ALA A 69 3.95 -13.73 -21.50
N PRO A 70 2.94 -14.51 -21.04
CA PRO A 70 1.90 -15.03 -21.94
C PRO A 70 1.00 -13.94 -22.55
N LEU A 71 0.97 -12.74 -21.95
CA LEU A 71 0.02 -11.68 -22.28
C LEU A 71 0.59 -10.68 -23.30
N GLN A 72 1.90 -10.72 -23.61
CA GLN A 72 2.60 -9.70 -24.40
C GLN A 72 1.91 -9.35 -25.73
N GLY A 73 1.42 -10.36 -26.46
CA GLY A 73 0.74 -10.18 -27.75
C GLY A 73 -0.70 -9.67 -27.66
N HIS A 74 -1.26 -9.55 -26.45
CA HIS A 74 -2.66 -9.18 -26.21
C HIS A 74 -2.81 -7.73 -25.72
N PHE A 75 -1.73 -7.06 -25.33
CA PHE A 75 -1.76 -5.66 -24.93
C PHE A 75 -2.04 -4.73 -26.11
N ARG A 76 -2.80 -3.67 -25.86
CA ARG A 76 -3.13 -2.62 -26.82
C ARG A 76 -2.38 -1.33 -26.46
N PRO A 77 -1.82 -0.58 -27.44
CA PRO A 77 -0.97 0.58 -27.15
C PRO A 77 -1.61 1.70 -26.30
N GLN A 78 -2.94 1.85 -26.32
CA GLN A 78 -3.66 2.89 -25.58
C GLN A 78 -4.02 2.51 -24.14
N GLN A 79 -3.64 1.32 -23.69
CA GLN A 79 -3.98 0.84 -22.35
C GLN A 79 -3.11 1.50 -21.28
N LEU A 80 -3.72 1.89 -20.17
CA LEU A 80 -2.97 2.24 -18.98
C LEU A 80 -2.52 0.95 -18.27
N PHE A 81 -1.22 0.72 -18.18
CA PHE A 81 -0.66 -0.37 -17.38
C PHE A 81 -0.22 0.16 -16.01
N ILE A 82 -0.75 -0.44 -14.96
CA ILE A 82 -0.42 -0.09 -13.57
C ILE A 82 0.25 -1.31 -12.94
N SER A 83 1.46 -1.15 -12.39
CA SER A 83 2.12 -2.20 -11.62
C SER A 83 2.18 -1.84 -10.16
N ILE A 84 1.69 -2.73 -9.30
CA ILE A 84 1.91 -2.66 -7.84
C ILE A 84 2.99 -3.65 -7.37
N VAL A 85 3.76 -4.20 -8.30
CA VAL A 85 4.79 -5.18 -7.99
C VAL A 85 6.01 -4.47 -7.42
N THR A 86 6.35 -4.80 -6.19
CA THR A 86 7.51 -4.24 -5.48
C THR A 86 8.82 -4.59 -6.19
N GLY A 87 9.75 -3.63 -6.24
CA GLY A 87 11.11 -3.82 -6.76
C GLY A 87 11.25 -3.73 -8.28
N VAL A 88 10.21 -3.99 -9.07
CA VAL A 88 10.34 -4.09 -10.54
C VAL A 88 10.35 -2.71 -11.21
N PRO A 89 11.46 -2.25 -11.83
CA PRO A 89 11.56 -0.93 -12.46
C PRO A 89 10.65 -0.74 -13.67
N LEU A 90 10.31 0.51 -13.98
CA LEU A 90 9.51 0.92 -15.14
C LEU A 90 10.11 0.41 -16.44
N ALA A 91 11.44 0.47 -16.57
CA ALA A 91 12.16 -0.05 -17.73
C ALA A 91 11.86 -1.53 -17.98
N GLN A 92 11.95 -2.37 -16.95
CA GLN A 92 11.67 -3.81 -17.06
C GLN A 92 10.18 -4.10 -17.35
N LEU A 93 9.27 -3.29 -16.82
CA LEU A 93 7.84 -3.42 -17.12
C LEU A 93 7.56 -3.05 -18.59
N ALA A 94 8.20 -1.99 -19.09
CA ALA A 94 8.02 -1.51 -20.45
C ALA A 94 8.54 -2.50 -21.51
N GLU A 95 9.59 -3.28 -21.21
CA GLU A 95 10.12 -4.32 -22.11
C GLU A 95 9.09 -5.39 -22.51
N LEU A 96 8.07 -5.64 -21.68
CA LEU A 96 7.05 -6.66 -21.95
C LEU A 96 5.77 -6.06 -22.55
N LEU A 97 5.75 -4.77 -22.87
CA LEU A 97 4.58 -4.04 -23.34
C LEU A 97 4.83 -3.45 -24.74
N PRO A 98 3.78 -3.24 -25.55
CA PRO A 98 3.91 -2.51 -26.79
C PRO A 98 4.56 -1.13 -26.58
N VAL A 99 5.42 -0.72 -27.52
CA VAL A 99 6.10 0.57 -27.47
C VAL A 99 5.07 1.71 -27.34
N GLY A 100 5.28 2.60 -26.39
CA GLY A 100 4.40 3.74 -26.13
C GLY A 100 3.26 3.47 -25.14
N THR A 101 3.14 2.24 -24.62
CA THR A 101 2.14 1.93 -23.57
C THR A 101 2.39 2.79 -22.32
N PRO A 102 1.39 3.56 -21.84
CA PRO A 102 1.51 4.29 -20.57
C PRO A 102 1.67 3.35 -19.37
N VAL A 103 2.79 3.44 -18.65
CA VAL A 103 3.08 2.61 -17.47
C VAL A 103 3.15 3.47 -16.21
N VAL A 104 2.41 3.12 -15.17
CA VAL A 104 2.51 3.74 -13.84
C VAL A 104 2.89 2.69 -12.81
N ARG A 105 4.00 2.89 -12.10
CA ARG A 105 4.32 2.10 -10.91
C ARG A 105 3.62 2.69 -9.70
N VAL A 106 3.10 1.83 -8.84
CA VAL A 106 2.43 2.26 -7.62
C VAL A 106 2.88 1.40 -6.44
N VAL A 107 3.20 2.04 -5.31
CA VAL A 107 3.49 1.38 -4.05
C VAL A 107 2.35 1.66 -3.08
N PRO A 108 1.31 0.80 -3.04
CA PRO A 108 0.26 0.87 -2.04
C PRO A 108 0.69 0.18 -0.74
N ASN A 109 -0.09 0.33 0.32
CA ASN A 109 0.14 -0.38 1.58
C ASN A 109 -1.13 -1.05 2.14
N THR A 110 -0.95 -1.99 3.07
CA THR A 110 -2.02 -2.86 3.58
C THR A 110 -3.26 -2.14 4.12
N PRO A 111 -3.17 -0.96 4.79
CA PRO A 111 -4.34 -0.19 5.20
C PRO A 111 -5.32 0.21 4.09
N CYS A 112 -4.96 0.06 2.80
CA CYS A 112 -5.90 0.12 1.68
C CYS A 112 -7.11 -0.81 1.86
N LEU A 113 -6.96 -1.95 2.57
CA LEU A 113 -8.05 -2.89 2.86
C LEU A 113 -9.22 -2.26 3.63
N ILE A 114 -8.96 -1.20 4.39
CA ILE A 114 -9.98 -0.47 5.17
C ILE A 114 -10.19 0.96 4.66
N GLY A 115 -9.67 1.28 3.46
CA GLY A 115 -9.78 2.62 2.87
C GLY A 115 -8.91 3.70 3.53
N GLN A 116 -7.95 3.30 4.37
CA GLN A 116 -7.03 4.23 5.06
C GLN A 116 -5.58 4.01 4.61
N GLY A 117 -5.41 3.61 3.34
CA GLY A 117 -4.11 3.37 2.74
C GLY A 117 -3.38 4.65 2.36
N ILE A 118 -2.13 4.47 1.96
CA ILE A 118 -1.40 5.43 1.15
C ILE A 118 -0.80 4.71 -0.05
N SER A 119 -0.88 5.34 -1.22
CA SER A 119 -0.29 4.82 -2.46
C SER A 119 0.64 5.86 -3.06
N VAL A 120 1.89 5.47 -3.29
CA VAL A 120 2.87 6.33 -3.97
C VAL A 120 2.94 5.93 -5.44
N LEU A 121 2.59 6.84 -6.33
CA LEU A 121 2.58 6.64 -7.78
C LEU A 121 3.84 7.25 -8.40
N SER A 122 4.39 6.57 -9.39
CA SER A 122 5.45 7.09 -10.27
C SER A 122 5.07 6.84 -11.72
N PRO A 123 4.78 7.89 -12.51
CA PRO A 123 4.52 7.74 -13.94
C PRO A 123 5.81 7.38 -14.68
N GLY A 124 5.68 6.51 -15.68
CA GLY A 124 6.73 6.23 -16.64
C GLY A 124 6.91 7.35 -17.68
N PRO A 125 7.98 7.27 -18.49
CA PRO A 125 8.21 8.24 -19.56
C PRO A 125 7.01 8.32 -20.52
N GLY A 126 6.57 9.54 -20.83
CA GLY A 126 5.48 9.77 -21.78
C GLY A 126 4.07 9.50 -21.26
N VAL A 127 3.89 9.18 -19.96
CA VAL A 127 2.54 9.07 -19.38
C VAL A 127 1.86 10.44 -19.35
N GLU A 128 0.73 10.54 -20.04
CA GLU A 128 -0.09 11.75 -20.06
C GLU A 128 -0.80 12.00 -18.72
N ALA A 129 -1.13 13.27 -18.45
CA ALA A 129 -1.82 13.69 -17.24
C ALA A 129 -3.16 12.95 -17.03
N VAL A 130 -3.90 12.64 -18.11
CA VAL A 130 -5.18 11.90 -18.03
C VAL A 130 -4.99 10.47 -17.52
N SER A 131 -3.91 9.81 -17.94
CA SER A 131 -3.57 8.45 -17.53
C SER A 131 -3.08 8.41 -16.08
N LEU A 132 -2.24 9.37 -15.69
CA LEU A 132 -1.82 9.51 -14.29
C LEU A 132 -3.00 9.82 -13.37
N GLU A 133 -3.90 10.71 -13.78
CA GLU A 133 -5.10 11.03 -12.99
C GLU A 133 -6.03 9.83 -12.87
N ARG A 134 -6.21 9.03 -13.93
CA ARG A 134 -6.95 7.77 -13.85
C ARG A 134 -6.34 6.82 -12.83
N ALA A 135 -5.02 6.62 -12.85
CA ALA A 135 -4.33 5.81 -11.84
C ALA A 135 -4.57 6.38 -10.45
N ARG A 136 -4.39 7.70 -10.26
CA ARG A 136 -4.60 8.36 -8.98
C ARG A 136 -6.02 8.14 -8.44
N GLN A 137 -7.05 8.26 -9.27
CA GLN A 137 -8.44 8.07 -8.87
C GLN A 137 -8.76 6.64 -8.43
N ILE A 138 -8.13 5.64 -9.05
CA ILE A 138 -8.26 4.24 -8.64
C ILE A 138 -7.71 4.06 -7.22
N PHE A 139 -6.49 4.52 -6.95
CA PHE A 139 -5.88 4.36 -5.61
C PHE A 139 -6.49 5.30 -4.56
N ALA A 140 -7.00 6.46 -4.96
CA ALA A 140 -7.74 7.38 -4.08
C ALA A 140 -9.05 6.76 -3.55
N SER A 141 -9.54 5.67 -4.14
CA SER A 141 -10.71 4.94 -3.63
C SER A 141 -10.41 4.13 -2.35
N VAL A 142 -9.13 3.92 -2.04
CA VAL A 142 -8.64 3.13 -0.90
C VAL A 142 -7.72 3.89 0.05
N GLY A 143 -7.59 5.21 -0.11
CA GLY A 143 -6.79 6.04 0.78
C GLY A 143 -6.17 7.23 0.07
N GLU A 144 -5.07 7.74 0.63
CA GLU A 144 -4.34 8.88 0.10
C GLU A 144 -3.39 8.49 -1.03
N THR A 145 -3.08 9.45 -1.90
CA THR A 145 -2.15 9.25 -3.02
C THR A 145 -1.08 10.33 -3.06
N ILE A 146 0.16 9.95 -3.33
CA ILE A 146 1.28 10.88 -3.55
C ILE A 146 1.95 10.50 -4.87
N VAL A 147 2.39 11.49 -5.64
CA VAL A 147 3.22 11.28 -6.83
C VAL A 147 4.67 11.60 -6.48
N LEU A 148 5.58 10.65 -6.71
CA LEU A 148 7.02 10.82 -6.52
C LEU A 148 7.78 10.30 -7.75
N ALA A 149 9.05 10.67 -7.84
CA ALA A 149 9.97 10.10 -8.81
C ALA A 149 10.26 8.62 -8.51
N GLU A 150 10.61 7.84 -9.54
CA GLU A 150 10.73 6.38 -9.44
C GLU A 150 11.81 5.94 -8.44
N GLU A 151 12.93 6.67 -8.40
CA GLU A 151 14.05 6.41 -7.52
C GLU A 151 13.68 6.47 -6.02
N LEU A 152 12.57 7.13 -5.69
CA LEU A 152 12.04 7.21 -4.33
C LEU A 152 11.08 6.07 -3.98
N LEU A 153 10.70 5.20 -4.92
CA LEU A 153 9.72 4.13 -4.64
C LEU A 153 10.26 3.06 -3.67
N ASN A 154 11.57 2.79 -3.66
CA ASN A 154 12.15 1.90 -2.66
C ASN A 154 12.08 2.53 -1.26
N ALA A 155 12.32 3.85 -1.16
CA ALA A 155 12.15 4.60 0.08
C ALA A 155 10.68 4.59 0.55
N ALA A 156 9.74 4.83 -0.37
CA ALA A 156 8.30 4.74 -0.10
C ALA A 156 7.89 3.34 0.36
N THR A 157 8.49 2.29 -0.22
CA THR A 157 8.24 0.90 0.18
C THR A 157 8.72 0.64 1.61
N GLY A 158 9.96 1.03 1.94
CA GLY A 158 10.50 0.85 3.29
C GLY A 158 9.74 1.64 4.36
N LEU A 159 9.28 2.85 4.03
CA LEU A 159 8.52 3.70 4.96
C LEU A 159 7.05 3.27 5.08
N SER A 160 6.31 3.30 3.97
CA SER A 160 4.84 3.17 3.97
C SER A 160 4.34 1.78 3.63
N GLY A 161 5.06 1.03 2.79
CA GLY A 161 4.73 -0.35 2.44
C GLY A 161 4.97 -1.31 3.61
N SER A 162 6.16 -1.22 4.22
CA SER A 162 6.56 -2.00 5.39
C SER A 162 6.09 -1.39 6.72
N GLY A 163 5.83 -0.09 6.75
CA GLY A 163 5.39 0.69 7.91
C GLY A 163 4.29 0.04 8.76
N PRO A 164 3.20 -0.47 8.18
CA PRO A 164 2.15 -1.16 8.93
C PRO A 164 2.67 -2.29 9.81
N GLY A 165 3.70 -3.04 9.36
CA GLY A 165 4.31 -4.11 10.17
C GLY A 165 4.97 -3.56 11.44
N TYR A 166 5.65 -2.41 11.35
CA TYR A 166 6.27 -1.75 12.51
C TYR A 166 5.22 -1.24 13.48
N VAL A 167 4.14 -0.66 12.95
CA VAL A 167 3.02 -0.16 13.76
C VAL A 167 2.28 -1.30 14.46
N PHE A 168 2.08 -2.44 13.79
CA PHE A 168 1.46 -3.62 14.43
C PHE A 168 2.32 -4.16 15.57
N LEU A 169 3.64 -4.24 15.41
CA LEU A 169 4.56 -4.62 16.49
C LEU A 169 4.44 -3.66 17.68
N PHE A 170 4.40 -2.34 17.42
CA PHE A 170 4.25 -1.35 18.48
C PHE A 170 2.90 -1.45 19.21
N VAL A 171 1.80 -1.63 18.47
CA VAL A 171 0.46 -1.84 19.04
C VAL A 171 0.45 -3.11 19.89
N GLU A 172 1.01 -4.21 19.41
CA GLU A 172 1.12 -5.46 20.16
C GLU A 172 1.89 -5.28 21.47
N ALA A 173 3.04 -4.59 21.43
CA ALA A 173 3.84 -4.28 22.61
C ALA A 173 3.07 -3.42 23.63
N LEU A 174 2.29 -2.44 23.19
CA LEU A 174 1.43 -1.64 24.07
C LEU A 174 0.34 -2.50 24.74
N ILE A 175 -0.24 -3.44 24.01
CA ILE A 175 -1.26 -4.35 24.55
C ILE A 175 -0.65 -5.23 25.64
N ASP A 176 0.48 -5.85 25.37
CA ASP A 176 1.18 -6.71 26.34
C ASP A 176 1.61 -5.92 27.58
N ALA A 177 2.13 -4.70 27.40
CA ALA A 177 2.49 -3.82 28.50
C ALA A 177 1.27 -3.45 29.35
N GLY A 178 0.13 -3.10 28.74
CA GLY A 178 -1.11 -2.82 29.46
C GLY A 178 -1.61 -4.01 30.28
N VAL A 179 -1.57 -5.21 29.70
CA VAL A 179 -1.95 -6.45 30.40
C VAL A 179 -1.01 -6.74 31.56
N ARG A 180 0.31 -6.52 31.38
CA ARG A 180 1.28 -6.66 32.47
C ARG A 180 1.01 -5.71 33.64
N GLN A 181 0.36 -4.57 33.39
CA GLN A 181 -0.10 -3.64 34.42
C GLN A 181 -1.53 -3.92 34.94
N GLY A 182 -2.09 -5.09 34.62
CA GLY A 182 -3.36 -5.56 35.16
C GLY A 182 -4.60 -5.24 34.32
N LEU A 183 -4.44 -4.69 33.11
CA LEU A 183 -5.59 -4.48 32.23
C LEU A 183 -6.11 -5.81 31.64
N PRO A 184 -7.44 -5.99 31.50
CA PRO A 184 -7.98 -7.05 30.68
C PRO A 184 -7.50 -6.92 29.22
N ARG A 185 -7.12 -8.05 28.61
CA ARG A 185 -6.56 -8.11 27.25
C ARG A 185 -7.41 -7.39 26.21
N ALA A 186 -8.74 -7.55 26.27
CA ALA A 186 -9.66 -6.91 25.34
C ALA A 186 -9.66 -5.37 25.48
N ALA A 187 -9.64 -4.86 26.72
CA ALA A 187 -9.56 -3.42 26.99
C ALA A 187 -8.21 -2.86 26.52
N ALA A 188 -7.09 -3.53 26.83
CA ALA A 188 -5.76 -3.13 26.39
C ALA A 188 -5.66 -3.07 24.85
N ARG A 189 -6.23 -4.05 24.14
CA ARG A 189 -6.32 -4.06 22.67
C ARG A 189 -7.06 -2.84 22.14
N GLN A 190 -8.25 -2.56 22.66
CA GLN A 190 -9.05 -1.42 22.21
C GLN A 190 -8.33 -0.09 22.49
N MET A 191 -7.78 0.07 23.70
CA MET A 191 -7.05 1.28 24.09
C MET A 191 -5.81 1.51 23.20
N ALA A 192 -4.98 0.49 22.98
CA ALA A 192 -3.77 0.63 22.17
C ALA A 192 -4.08 0.99 20.71
N ALA A 193 -5.06 0.32 20.10
CA ALA A 193 -5.47 0.58 18.73
C ALA A 193 -5.98 2.01 18.54
N VAL A 194 -6.90 2.47 19.41
CA VAL A 194 -7.45 3.84 19.34
C VAL A 194 -6.39 4.89 19.66
N THR A 195 -5.51 4.63 20.63
CA THR A 195 -4.42 5.57 20.99
C THR A 195 -3.48 5.81 19.80
N VAL A 196 -3.05 4.74 19.15
CA VAL A 196 -2.14 4.85 18.00
C VAL A 196 -2.84 5.51 16.80
N ALA A 197 -4.08 5.11 16.49
CA ALA A 197 -4.84 5.73 15.41
C ALA A 197 -5.10 7.23 15.65
N GLY A 198 -5.48 7.61 16.87
CA GLY A 198 -5.71 9.00 17.26
C GLY A 198 -4.45 9.85 17.17
N ALA A 199 -3.32 9.36 17.68
CA ALA A 199 -2.03 10.06 17.61
C ALA A 199 -1.57 10.26 16.16
N ALA A 200 -1.68 9.23 15.31
CA ALA A 200 -1.36 9.33 13.89
C ALA A 200 -2.30 10.31 13.16
N GLY A 201 -3.61 10.28 13.48
CA GLY A 201 -4.59 11.23 12.95
C GLY A 201 -4.27 12.68 13.32
N MET A 202 -3.87 12.94 14.57
CA MET A 202 -3.43 14.27 15.01
C MET A 202 -2.23 14.78 14.21
N VAL A 203 -1.26 13.91 13.91
CA VAL A 203 -0.13 14.27 13.04
C VAL A 203 -0.59 14.57 11.62
N ALA A 204 -1.48 13.74 11.06
CA ALA A 204 -1.95 13.88 9.68
C ALA A 204 -2.77 15.16 9.44
N THR A 205 -3.52 15.63 10.44
CA THR A 205 -4.41 16.80 10.31
C THR A 205 -3.81 18.10 10.86
N SER A 206 -2.71 18.03 11.59
CA SER A 206 -2.07 19.19 12.22
C SER A 206 -0.95 19.74 11.33
N SER A 207 -0.77 21.06 11.34
CA SER A 207 0.41 21.71 10.75
C SER A 207 1.61 21.76 11.70
N ARG A 208 1.47 21.27 12.95
CA ARG A 208 2.52 21.28 13.96
C ARG A 208 3.54 20.19 13.72
N HIS A 209 4.78 20.44 14.11
CA HIS A 209 5.81 19.41 14.10
C HIS A 209 5.45 18.28 15.11
N PRO A 210 5.71 16.99 14.81
CA PRO A 210 5.41 15.89 15.74
C PRO A 210 6.04 16.04 17.14
N ALA A 211 7.19 16.71 17.23
CA ALA A 211 7.81 17.02 18.53
C ALA A 211 6.94 17.96 19.37
N GLU A 212 6.27 18.95 18.77
CA GLU A 212 5.37 19.84 19.50
C GLU A 212 4.14 19.08 20.01
N LEU A 213 3.56 18.20 19.19
CA LEU A 213 2.43 17.37 19.61
C LEU A 213 2.81 16.45 20.80
N LYS A 214 4.02 15.90 20.76
CA LYS A 214 4.59 15.11 21.86
C LYS A 214 4.78 15.99 23.12
N ASP A 215 5.30 17.20 22.97
CA ASP A 215 5.53 18.11 24.11
C ASP A 215 4.18 18.55 24.75
N MET A 216 3.14 18.78 23.95
CA MET A 216 1.79 19.12 24.43
C MET A 216 1.16 18.06 25.35
N VAL A 217 1.55 16.78 25.22
CA VAL A 217 1.06 15.67 26.06
C VAL A 217 2.07 15.27 27.16
N THR A 218 3.15 16.02 27.31
CA THR A 218 4.25 15.73 28.25
C THR A 218 4.31 16.79 29.35
N SER A 219 3.65 16.53 30.48
CA SER A 219 3.74 17.40 31.66
C SER A 219 5.05 17.17 32.44
N PRO A 220 5.65 18.22 33.04
CA PRO A 220 6.81 18.06 33.92
C PRO A 220 6.54 17.09 35.06
N GLY A 221 7.41 16.08 35.24
CA GLY A 221 7.25 15.04 36.26
C GLY A 221 6.11 14.04 35.99
N GLY A 222 5.43 14.13 34.83
CA GLY A 222 4.27 13.32 34.50
C GLY A 222 4.60 11.91 34.00
N THR A 223 3.55 11.10 33.86
CA THR A 223 3.66 9.70 33.39
C THR A 223 4.19 9.61 31.96
N THR A 224 3.78 10.50 31.06
CA THR A 224 4.30 10.55 29.68
C THR A 224 5.80 10.78 29.65
N MET A 225 6.30 11.71 30.47
CA MET A 225 7.73 12.05 30.54
C MET A 225 8.55 10.84 31.00
N ALA A 226 8.10 10.15 32.07
CA ALA A 226 8.76 8.95 32.57
C ALA A 226 8.76 7.81 31.54
N GLY A 227 7.67 7.63 30.79
CA GLY A 227 7.60 6.65 29.71
C GLY A 227 8.54 6.98 28.53
N LEU A 228 8.55 8.24 28.08
CA LEU A 228 9.42 8.71 27.01
C LEU A 228 10.90 8.57 27.37
N GLU A 229 11.29 8.82 28.61
CA GLU A 229 12.67 8.64 29.08
C GLU A 229 13.17 7.20 28.84
N VAL A 230 12.33 6.19 29.09
CA VAL A 230 12.66 4.78 28.85
C VAL A 230 12.78 4.49 27.35
N LEU A 231 11.88 5.03 26.51
CA LEU A 231 11.92 4.82 25.06
C LEU A 231 13.15 5.47 24.41
N GLU A 232 13.54 6.66 24.86
CA GLU A 232 14.75 7.32 24.37
C GLU A 232 16.01 6.58 24.83
N LYS A 233 16.07 6.11 26.08
CA LYS A 233 17.17 5.26 26.59
C LYS A 233 17.30 3.95 25.80
N ALA A 234 16.18 3.37 25.36
CA ALA A 234 16.16 2.18 24.53
C ALA A 234 16.51 2.45 23.05
N GLY A 235 16.71 3.71 22.64
CA GLY A 235 17.13 4.07 21.30
C GLY A 235 16.08 3.84 20.22
N VAL A 236 14.78 3.94 20.56
CA VAL A 236 13.67 3.62 19.65
C VAL A 236 13.77 4.36 18.32
N ARG A 237 14.17 5.64 18.32
CA ARG A 237 14.34 6.42 17.08
C ARG A 237 15.35 5.79 16.12
N GLY A 238 16.51 5.38 16.65
CA GLY A 238 17.55 4.71 15.88
C GLY A 238 17.07 3.39 15.31
N ALA A 239 16.40 2.57 16.13
CA ALA A 239 15.84 1.29 15.69
C ALA A 239 14.82 1.44 14.54
N VAL A 240 13.94 2.46 14.60
CA VAL A 240 13.01 2.74 13.50
C VAL A 240 13.75 3.17 12.23
N MET A 241 14.75 4.06 12.34
CA MET A 241 15.54 4.49 11.19
C MET A 241 16.26 3.32 10.51
N GLU A 242 16.87 2.43 11.30
CA GLU A 242 17.54 1.22 10.80
C GLU A 242 16.56 0.24 10.16
N ALA A 243 15.37 0.03 10.76
CA ALA A 243 14.34 -0.83 10.20
C ALA A 243 13.87 -0.35 8.81
N VAL A 244 13.65 0.96 8.67
CA VAL A 244 13.29 1.56 7.38
C VAL A 244 14.45 1.39 6.39
N ALA A 245 15.68 1.75 6.77
CA ALA A 245 16.85 1.63 5.88
C ALA A 245 17.05 0.20 5.36
N GLN A 246 16.91 -0.81 6.24
CA GLN A 246 17.03 -2.21 5.86
C GLN A 246 15.89 -2.65 4.94
N ALA A 247 14.67 -2.16 5.13
CA ALA A 247 13.55 -2.45 4.24
C ALA A 247 13.72 -1.79 2.86
N VAL A 248 14.26 -0.57 2.80
CA VAL A 248 14.62 0.11 1.53
C VAL A 248 15.66 -0.71 0.77
N LYS A 249 16.72 -1.15 1.45
CA LYS A 249 17.74 -2.01 0.86
C LYS A 249 17.12 -3.29 0.29
N ARG A 250 16.30 -3.98 1.10
CA ARG A 250 15.64 -5.22 0.68
C ARG A 250 14.67 -5.01 -0.50
N ALA A 251 13.98 -3.88 -0.56
CA ALA A 251 13.11 -3.55 -1.70
C ALA A 251 13.88 -3.45 -3.01
N GLY A 252 15.11 -2.92 -2.98
CA GLY A 252 16.02 -2.91 -4.14
C GLY A 252 16.43 -4.32 -4.57
N GLU A 253 16.84 -5.16 -3.63
CA GLU A 253 17.25 -6.55 -3.88
C GLU A 253 16.13 -7.45 -4.47
N LEU A 254 14.85 -7.06 -4.33
CA LEU A 254 13.72 -7.81 -4.91
C LEU A 254 13.51 -7.52 -6.41
N GLY A 255 14.09 -6.44 -6.93
CA GLY A 255 13.99 -6.02 -8.33
C GLY A 255 15.15 -6.49 -9.22
N GLU A 256 16.22 -6.98 -8.60
CA GLU A 256 17.36 -7.66 -9.23
C GLU A 256 16.98 -9.11 -9.61
#